data_AF-A0A9E2R6B0-F1
#
_entry.id   AF-A0A9E2R6B0-F1
#
_cell.length_a   1.000
_cell.length_b   1.000
_cell.length_c   1.000
_cell.angle_alpha   90.00
_cell.angle_beta   90.00
_cell.angle_gamma   90.00
#
_symmetry.space_group_name_H-M   'P 1'
#
loop_
_entity.id
_entity.type
_entity.pdbx_description
1 polymer ?
#
loop_
_entity_poly.entity_id
_entity_poly.type
_entity_poly.pdbx_seq_one_letter_code
_entity_poly.pdbx_strand_id
1 'polypeptide(L)'
;MKTKTPHVPTRFTRETRFRLPVGAGPPSRPPAAELERLKEQLLRQLLPSPEPSWLQMPLRRAANDAVALAWTTPWPLLVLPLLLEEKAHAARKQAERQQDVLRRSRAIISVAA
;
A
#
# COMPACT_ATOMS: atom_id res chain seq x y z
N MET A 1 -51.22 -25.51 0.31
CA MET A 1 -50.84 -24.15 0.74
C MET A 1 -50.15 -23.47 -0.44
N LYS A 2 -50.73 -22.43 -1.04
CA LYS A 2 -50.16 -21.73 -2.22
C LYS A 2 -49.35 -20.52 -1.74
N THR A 3 -48.04 -20.53 -1.92
CA THR A 3 -47.14 -19.41 -1.60
C THR A 3 -47.22 -18.37 -2.72
N LYS A 4 -47.69 -17.16 -2.41
CA LYS A 4 -47.69 -16.03 -3.35
C LYS A 4 -46.32 -15.35 -3.30
N THR A 5 -45.58 -15.41 -4.39
CA THR A 5 -44.32 -14.67 -4.56
C THR A 5 -44.64 -13.19 -4.80
N PRO A 6 -44.14 -12.25 -3.98
CA PRO A 6 -44.41 -10.84 -4.16
C PRO A 6 -43.67 -10.30 -5.39
N HIS A 7 -44.43 -9.80 -6.37
CA HIS A 7 -43.90 -9.16 -7.56
C HIS A 7 -43.63 -7.68 -7.26
N VAL A 8 -42.37 -7.26 -7.27
CA VAL A 8 -41.98 -5.86 -7.07
C VAL A 8 -41.93 -5.15 -8.42
N PRO A 9 -42.69 -4.06 -8.63
CA PRO A 9 -42.66 -3.32 -9.88
C PRO A 9 -41.39 -2.46 -9.98
N THR A 10 -40.42 -2.89 -10.78
CA THR A 10 -39.22 -2.13 -11.11
C THR A 10 -39.53 -1.12 -12.23
N ARG A 11 -39.63 0.17 -11.90
CA ARG A 11 -39.70 1.25 -12.90
C ARG A 11 -38.29 1.79 -13.12
N PHE A 12 -37.66 1.41 -14.23
CA PHE A 12 -36.41 2.02 -14.68
C PHE A 12 -36.71 3.33 -15.42
N THR A 13 -36.06 4.42 -15.01
CA THR A 13 -36.13 5.71 -15.72
C THR A 13 -35.29 5.66 -17.00
N ARG A 14 -35.44 6.65 -17.91
CA ARG A 14 -34.62 6.73 -19.13
C ARG A 14 -33.14 6.85 -18.77
N GLU A 15 -32.27 6.14 -19.52
CA GLU A 15 -30.82 6.29 -19.42
C GLU A 15 -30.43 7.76 -19.57
N THR A 16 -29.84 8.33 -18.53
CA THR A 16 -29.27 9.68 -18.61
C THR A 16 -27.81 9.54 -19.00
N ARG A 17 -27.49 9.85 -20.27
CA ARG A 17 -26.10 9.85 -20.76
C ARG A 17 -25.48 11.21 -20.49
N PHE A 18 -24.44 11.25 -19.66
CA PHE A 18 -23.68 12.47 -19.41
C PHE A 18 -22.41 12.46 -20.26
N ARG A 19 -22.22 13.51 -21.07
CA ARG A 19 -20.94 13.78 -21.73
C ARG A 19 -20.11 14.64 -20.78
N LEU A 20 -19.11 14.05 -20.14
CA LEU A 20 -18.14 14.81 -19.36
C LEU A 20 -17.18 15.50 -20.35
N PRO A 21 -16.98 16.83 -20.28
CA PRO A 21 -15.90 17.46 -21.01
C PRO A 21 -14.59 16.85 -20.50
N VAL A 22 -13.81 16.25 -21.40
CA VAL A 22 -12.46 15.79 -21.10
C VAL A 22 -11.60 17.05 -21.01
N GLY A 23 -11.69 17.75 -19.87
CA GLY A 23 -10.70 18.78 -19.54
C GLY A 23 -9.32 18.15 -19.57
N ALA A 24 -8.27 18.95 -19.83
CA ALA A 24 -6.89 18.49 -19.78
C ALA A 24 -6.67 17.75 -18.46
N GLY A 25 -6.72 16.42 -18.53
CA GLY A 25 -6.60 15.56 -17.36
C GLY A 25 -5.21 15.70 -16.77
N PRO A 26 -4.98 15.21 -15.55
CA PRO A 26 -3.61 14.98 -15.09
C PRO A 26 -2.83 14.22 -16.17
N PRO A 27 -1.49 14.45 -16.27
CA PRO A 27 -0.66 13.79 -17.28
C PRO A 27 -0.96 12.29 -17.30
N SER A 28 -0.93 11.70 -18.50
CA SER A 28 -1.21 10.28 -18.69
C SER A 28 -0.46 9.47 -17.63
N ARG A 29 -1.20 8.75 -16.80
CA ARG A 29 -0.64 8.03 -15.66
C ARG A 29 0.41 7.06 -16.18
N PRO A 30 1.59 6.98 -15.56
CA PRO A 30 2.58 6.00 -15.98
C PRO A 30 1.97 4.59 -15.93
N PRO A 31 2.32 3.70 -16.87
CA PRO A 31 1.94 2.31 -16.80
C PRO A 31 2.28 1.72 -15.43
N ALA A 32 1.37 0.93 -14.86
CA ALA A 32 1.58 0.33 -13.54
C ALA A 32 2.91 -0.44 -13.40
N ALA A 33 3.38 -1.02 -14.52
CA ALA A 33 4.65 -1.70 -14.61
C ALA A 33 5.87 -0.79 -14.34
N GLU A 34 5.83 0.50 -14.70
CA GLU A 34 6.94 1.42 -14.48
C GLU A 34 7.12 1.75 -12.99
N LEU A 35 5.99 1.96 -12.29
CA LEU A 35 6.01 2.23 -10.86
C LEU A 35 6.51 1.03 -10.06
N GLU A 36 6.10 -0.18 -10.46
CA GLU A 36 6.58 -1.43 -9.88
C GLU A 36 8.09 -1.64 -10.13
N ARG A 37 8.57 -1.40 -11.35
CA ARG A 37 10.01 -1.44 -11.67
C ARG A 37 10.81 -0.46 -10.81
N LEU A 38 10.32 0.77 -10.65
CA LEU A 38 10.96 1.78 -9.82
C LEU A 38 10.99 1.34 -8.34
N LYS A 39 9.89 0.79 -7.81
CA LYS A 39 9.84 0.22 -6.46
C LYS A 39 10.92 -0.84 -6.26
N GLU A 40 11.03 -1.79 -7.18
CA GLU A 40 12.04 -2.86 -7.10
C GLU A 40 13.48 -2.32 -7.14
N GLN A 41 13.74 -1.35 -8.01
CA GLN A 41 15.05 -0.70 -8.09
C GLN A 41 15.41 -0.02 -6.78
N LEU A 42 14.49 0.77 -6.22
CA LEU A 42 14.73 1.48 -4.98
C LEU A 42 14.86 0.53 -3.78
N LEU A 43 14.05 -0.53 -3.73
CA LEU A 43 14.16 -1.57 -2.68
C LEU A 43 15.55 -2.23 -2.68
N ARG A 44 16.12 -2.52 -3.86
CA ARG A 44 17.49 -3.06 -3.95
C ARG A 44 18.54 -2.09 -3.39
N GLN A 45 18.34 -0.79 -3.57
CA GLN A 45 19.23 0.24 -3.01
C GLN A 45 19.06 0.41 -1.49
N LEU A 46 17.82 0.25 -1.00
CA LEU A 46 17.47 0.42 0.42
C LEU A 46 17.79 -0.80 1.29
N LEU A 47 17.96 -1.97 0.66
CA LEU A 47 18.35 -3.23 1.29
C LEU A 47 19.79 -3.62 0.91
N PRO A 48 20.82 -2.78 1.14
CA PRO A 48 22.18 -3.23 0.95
C PRO A 48 22.50 -4.30 2.01
N SER A 49 23.18 -5.36 1.59
CA SER A 49 23.56 -6.46 2.48
C SER A 49 24.56 -5.96 3.55
N PRO A 50 24.41 -6.31 4.85
CA PRO A 50 23.53 -7.33 5.42
C PRO A 50 22.48 -6.73 6.39
N GLU A 51 21.33 -6.31 5.88
CA GLU A 51 20.19 -6.00 6.75
C GLU A 51 19.63 -7.27 7.42
N PRO A 52 19.21 -7.21 8.69
CA PRO A 52 18.73 -8.37 9.42
C PRO A 52 17.41 -8.89 8.85
N SER A 53 17.21 -10.21 8.90
CA SER A 53 16.06 -10.90 8.30
C SER A 53 14.70 -10.37 8.80
N TRP A 54 14.62 -9.97 10.07
CA TRP A 54 13.41 -9.42 10.67
C TRP A 54 13.00 -8.05 10.09
N LEU A 55 13.91 -7.33 9.43
CA LEU A 55 13.64 -6.01 8.85
C LEU A 55 13.22 -6.09 7.37
N GLN A 56 13.55 -7.18 6.67
CA GLN A 56 13.27 -7.31 5.23
C GLN A 56 11.78 -7.26 4.91
N MET A 57 10.94 -7.95 5.68
CA MET A 57 9.49 -7.95 5.46
C MET A 57 8.85 -6.59 5.77
N PRO A 58 9.13 -5.92 6.91
CA PRO A 58 8.71 -4.55 7.15
C PRO A 58 9.05 -3.57 6.03
N LEU A 59 10.29 -3.62 5.51
CA LEU A 59 10.72 -2.73 4.42
C LEU A 59 9.99 -3.01 3.10
N ARG A 60 9.76 -4.29 2.76
CA ARG A 60 8.95 -4.65 1.59
C ARG A 60 7.51 -4.16 1.71
N ARG A 61 6.91 -4.24 2.90
CA ARG A 61 5.57 -3.70 3.16
C ARG A 61 5.56 -2.18 3.02
N ALA A 62 6.53 -1.50 3.62
CA ALA A 62 6.69 -0.05 3.50
C ALA A 62 6.79 0.42 2.04
N ALA A 63 7.46 -0.36 1.18
CA ALA A 63 7.53 -0.06 -0.24
C ALA A 63 6.20 -0.22 -0.98
N ASN A 64 5.41 -1.24 -0.64
CA ASN A 64 4.07 -1.38 -1.19
C ASN A 64 3.15 -0.24 -0.72
N ASP A 65 3.25 0.18 0.54
CA ASP A 65 2.50 1.31 1.07
C ASP A 65 2.88 2.63 0.37
N ALA A 66 4.18 2.83 0.09
CA ALA A 66 4.68 3.98 -0.65
C ALA A 66 4.13 4.01 -2.08
N VAL A 67 4.08 2.86 -2.78
CA VAL A 67 3.47 2.74 -4.12
C VAL A 67 1.98 3.05 -4.08
N ALA A 68 1.25 2.49 -3.10
CA ALA A 68 -0.18 2.74 -2.95
C ALA A 68 -0.47 4.23 -2.76
N LEU A 69 0.36 4.94 -1.99
CA LEU A 69 0.23 6.37 -1.78
C LEU A 69 0.65 7.17 -3.03
N ALA A 70 1.77 6.83 -3.66
CA ALA A 70 2.26 7.48 -4.88
C ALA A 70 1.22 7.45 -6.00
N TRP A 71 0.47 6.34 -6.13
CA TRP A 71 -0.61 6.19 -7.10
C TRP A 71 -1.71 7.25 -6.97
N THR A 72 -1.91 7.83 -5.79
CA THR A 72 -2.93 8.86 -5.57
C THR A 72 -2.48 10.26 -6.00
N THR A 73 -1.21 10.41 -6.36
CA THR A 73 -0.62 11.69 -6.76
C THR A 73 -0.64 11.88 -8.28
N PRO A 74 -0.56 13.13 -8.79
CA PRO A 74 -0.50 13.38 -10.23
C PRO A 74 0.80 12.91 -10.90
N TRP A 75 1.90 12.73 -10.14
CA TRP A 75 3.22 12.35 -10.66
C TRP A 75 3.85 11.20 -9.84
N PRO A 76 3.29 9.97 -9.90
CA PRO A 76 3.68 8.88 -9.00
C PRO A 76 5.17 8.51 -9.03
N LEU A 77 5.80 8.55 -10.21
CA LEU A 77 7.22 8.21 -10.38
C LEU A 77 8.16 9.21 -9.70
N LEU A 78 7.77 10.49 -9.63
CA LEU A 78 8.57 11.54 -8.98
C LEU A 78 8.44 11.47 -7.47
N VAL A 79 7.26 11.11 -6.97
CA VAL A 79 6.95 11.14 -5.54
C VAL A 79 7.34 9.83 -4.84
N LEU A 80 7.35 8.70 -5.56
CA LEU A 80 7.65 7.38 -4.99
C LEU A 80 8.99 7.31 -4.23
N PRO A 81 10.13 7.82 -4.74
CA PRO A 81 11.40 7.72 -4.02
C PRO A 81 11.34 8.33 -2.62
N LEU A 82 10.82 9.54 -2.50
CA LEU A 82 10.69 10.24 -1.22
C LEU A 82 9.72 9.52 -0.28
N LEU A 83 8.56 9.09 -0.78
CA LEU A 83 7.59 8.34 0.04
C LEU A 83 8.18 7.02 0.54
N LEU A 84 8.98 6.34 -0.28
CA LEU A 84 9.63 5.11 0.12
C LEU A 84 10.63 5.35 1.25
N GLU A 85 11.45 6.39 1.17
CA GLU A 85 12.40 6.74 2.22
C GLU A 85 11.69 7.02 3.56
N GLU A 86 10.62 7.82 3.53
CA GLU A 86 9.83 8.13 4.72
C GLU A 86 9.18 6.88 5.33
N LYS A 87 8.56 6.04 4.49
CA LYS A 87 7.90 4.80 4.93
C LYS A 87 8.92 3.79 5.45
N ALA A 88 10.08 3.68 4.83
CA ALA A 88 11.15 2.80 5.25
C ALA A 88 11.74 3.22 6.61
N HIS A 89 11.96 4.53 6.82
CA HIS A 89 12.40 5.05 8.12
C HIS A 89 11.41 4.75 9.24
N ALA A 90 10.12 4.96 8.98
CA ALA A 90 9.07 4.62 9.94
C ALA A 90 9.02 3.10 10.22
N ALA A 91 9.15 2.27 9.19
CA ALA A 91 9.16 0.82 9.32
C ALA A 91 10.37 0.31 10.12
N ARG A 92 11.57 0.88 9.92
CA ARG A 92 12.77 0.57 10.71
C ARG A 92 12.53 0.81 12.20
N LYS A 93 12.09 2.02 12.56
CA LYS A 93 11.79 2.39 13.95
C LYS A 93 10.73 1.48 14.58
N GLN A 94 9.69 1.14 13.82
CA GLN A 94 8.62 0.27 14.32
C GLN A 94 9.11 -1.17 14.53
N ALA A 95 9.91 -1.69 13.60
CA ALA A 95 10.45 -3.05 13.67
C ALA A 95 11.47 -3.19 14.82
N GLU A 96 12.32 -2.18 15.05
CA GLU A 96 13.21 -2.11 16.22
C GLU A 96 12.43 -2.17 17.53
N ARG A 97 11.37 -1.35 17.66
CA ARG A 97 10.49 -1.38 18.84
C ARG A 97 9.85 -2.75 19.04
N GLN A 98 9.42 -3.41 17.97
CA GLN A 98 8.85 -4.76 18.04
C GLN A 98 9.89 -5.79 18.52
N GLN A 99 11.14 -5.68 18.08
CA GLN A 99 12.23 -6.53 18.58
C GLN A 99 12.50 -6.30 20.07
N ASP A 100 12.47 -5.05 20.53
CA ASP A 100 12.62 -4.72 21.94
C ASP A 100 11.52 -5.31 22.81
N VAL A 101 10.26 -5.17 22.37
CA VAL A 101 9.11 -5.78 23.05
C VAL A 101 9.26 -7.29 23.08
N LEU A 102 9.57 -7.93 21.95
CA LEU A 102 9.74 -9.38 21.87
C LEU A 102 10.81 -9.89 22.85
N ARG A 103 11.95 -9.19 22.90
CA ARG A 103 13.06 -9.50 23.81
C ARG A 103 12.64 -9.38 25.28
N ARG A 104 11.95 -8.30 25.65
CA ARG A 104 11.44 -8.09 27.02
C ARG A 104 10.41 -9.14 27.40
N SER A 105 9.47 -9.45 26.50
CA SER A 105 8.46 -10.48 26.72
C SER A 105 9.08 -11.86 26.92
N ARG A 106 10.11 -12.22 26.15
CA ARG A 106 10.84 -13.48 26.34
C ARG A 106 11.50 -13.57 27.71
N ALA A 107 12.13 -12.49 28.18
CA ALA A 107 12.75 -12.45 29.50
C ALA A 107 11.72 -12.65 30.64
N ILE A 108 10.53 -12.06 30.51
CA ILE A 108 9.44 -12.24 31.49
C ILE A 108 8.98 -13.69 31.51
N ILE A 109 8.75 -14.29 30.33
CA ILE A 109 8.30 -15.68 30.23
C ILE A 109 9.35 -16.64 30.80
N SER A 110 10.64 -16.39 30.57
CA SER A 110 11.71 -17.25 31.12
C SER A 110 11.89 -17.13 32.63
N VAL A 111 11.46 -16.03 33.26
CA VAL A 111 11.51 -15.85 34.72
C VAL A 111 10.28 -16.46 35.41
N ALA A 112 9.17 -16.62 34.67
CA ALA A 112 7.92 -17.18 35.17
C ALA A 112 7.77 -18.70 34.96
N ALA A 113 8.72 -19.34 34.26
CA ALA A 113 8.78 -20.77 34.00
C ALA A 113 9.77 -21.47 34.94
#